data_AF-A0A7W6PT55-F1
#
_entry.id   AF-A0A7W6PT55-F1
#
_cell.length_a   1.000
_cell.length_b   1.000
_cell.length_c   1.000
_cell.angle_alpha   90.00
_cell.angle_beta   90.00
_cell.angle_gamma   90.00
#
_symmetry.space_group_name_H-M   'P 1'
#
loop_
_entity.id
_entity.type
_entity.pdbx_description
1 polymer ?
#
loop_
_entity_poly.entity_id
_entity_poly.type
_entity_poly.pdbx_seq_one_letter_code
_entity_poly.pdbx_strand_id
1 'polypeptide(L)'
;MFSHSHRRFGVCSIAIRCLAPTAIAVLAPSTASAHVKWFEAYEVAAKPTSILTTLALPYFWVALLLVLAFFIATTVLEQTQPGRLALQGMDRVTSVLQLRADQFLLGVLAAFFVSLFAVGGTYLTPDLKTQSELVAWAQIGIAALIPMRRTRPIAAIAIVILWLFTLRDYDLFHLFDYLALGLGLAGYLLLSGMPDGKWHDRRFGVLRWGIALALTWSSMEKFMYPQWFMPLLEEKPFLAFGIPFREYTTMAGVAEFTLGFGLLWTPLVRRLSALALFALMFAAVYPFGRVDMIGHATILASLLVVLADPQREDALEIAPKGKLATILVPAGLAVALAVTMVSYAGLHNVIYDRATGVLANLLRPESRTTASSTGAAPGAFWRGNEHYHGDATGNSAPGAGAAAAMIEQMNNMHANTSSVSVTGDVTRDFIALMVPHHQAAVDMARIYLETGDDPRMRLLAEHIISEQAKEIEQMHTLVSGKNKTQTHH
;
A
#
# COMPACT_ATOMS: atom_id res chain seq x y z
N MET A 1 35.71 57.69 3.00
CA MET A 1 35.93 58.84 2.09
C MET A 1 35.47 58.41 0.71
N PHE A 2 34.47 59.11 0.18
CA PHE A 2 33.69 58.80 -1.02
C PHE A 2 34.53 58.82 -2.31
N SER A 3 34.18 57.98 -3.29
CA SER A 3 33.91 58.46 -4.65
C SER A 3 32.99 57.49 -5.41
N HIS A 4 31.97 58.09 -6.02
CA HIS A 4 30.88 57.50 -6.78
C HIS A 4 31.08 57.77 -8.29
N SER A 5 30.67 56.83 -9.14
CA SER A 5 30.01 57.13 -10.44
C SER A 5 29.15 55.92 -10.83
N HIS A 6 27.80 55.96 -10.72
CA HIS A 6 26.82 56.41 -11.75
C HIS A 6 26.94 55.63 -13.08
N ARG A 7 25.90 55.06 -13.72
CA ARG A 7 24.42 55.22 -13.75
C ARG A 7 23.81 53.98 -14.46
N ARG A 8 22.73 53.38 -13.94
CA ARG A 8 21.31 53.39 -14.40
C ARG A 8 20.97 52.68 -15.74
N PHE A 9 20.15 51.63 -15.58
CA PHE A 9 18.92 51.25 -16.30
C PHE A 9 18.82 51.44 -17.83
N GLY A 10 18.63 50.32 -18.53
CA GLY A 10 17.90 50.23 -19.81
C GLY A 10 16.89 49.08 -19.75
N VAL A 11 15.60 49.43 -19.78
CA VAL A 11 14.45 48.56 -20.05
C VAL A 11 14.13 48.64 -21.56
N CYS A 12 13.44 47.63 -22.11
CA CYS A 12 12.97 47.41 -23.50
C CYS A 12 13.99 46.71 -24.43
N SER A 13 13.63 45.70 -25.24
CA SER A 13 12.31 45.22 -25.65
C SER A 13 12.34 43.74 -26.06
N ILE A 14 11.15 43.16 -25.94
CA ILE A 14 10.62 41.89 -26.43
C ILE A 14 11.10 41.52 -27.85
N ALA A 15 11.56 40.28 -28.04
CA ALA A 15 11.45 39.58 -29.31
C ALA A 15 11.22 38.09 -29.06
N ILE A 16 9.98 37.70 -29.35
CA ILE A 16 9.42 36.36 -29.40
C ILE A 16 10.14 35.54 -30.48
N ARG A 17 10.56 34.32 -30.15
CA ARG A 17 10.68 33.18 -31.07
C ARG A 17 10.13 31.96 -30.33
N CYS A 18 8.82 31.69 -30.43
CA CYS A 18 8.23 30.69 -31.32
C CYS A 18 8.99 29.34 -31.25
N LEU A 19 8.52 28.42 -30.40
CA LEU A 19 7.63 27.32 -30.80
C LEU A 19 8.28 26.40 -31.84
N ALA A 20 8.97 25.37 -31.37
CA ALA A 20 9.16 24.13 -32.13
C ALA A 20 8.14 23.11 -31.60
N PRO A 21 7.19 22.65 -32.44
CA PRO A 21 6.14 21.74 -32.01
C PRO A 21 6.63 20.28 -32.04
N THR A 22 6.24 19.54 -31.00
CA THR A 22 5.76 18.15 -31.02
C THR A 22 6.25 17.21 -32.13
N ALA A 23 7.07 16.25 -31.74
CA ALA A 23 6.96 14.88 -32.23
C ALA A 23 6.68 13.96 -31.03
N ILE A 24 5.47 14.09 -30.46
CA ILE A 24 4.90 13.03 -29.63
C ILE A 24 4.47 11.96 -30.61
N ALA A 25 5.22 10.86 -30.68
CA ALA A 25 4.73 9.65 -31.32
C ALA A 25 3.50 9.20 -30.53
N VAL A 26 2.32 9.53 -31.05
CA VAL A 26 1.04 8.94 -30.67
C VAL A 26 1.09 7.49 -31.13
N LEU A 27 1.72 6.62 -30.33
CA LEU A 27 1.29 5.24 -30.27
C LEU A 27 0.00 5.28 -29.46
N ALA A 28 -1.14 5.22 -30.16
CA ALA A 28 -2.45 5.11 -29.54
C ALA A 28 -2.46 3.86 -28.64
N PRO A 29 -2.54 4.01 -27.30
CA PRO A 29 -2.63 2.85 -26.44
C PRO A 29 -4.06 2.37 -26.48
N SER A 30 -4.24 1.11 -26.85
CA SER A 30 -5.47 0.36 -26.63
C SER A 30 -6.00 0.64 -25.23
N THR A 31 -7.31 0.75 -25.10
CA THR A 31 -8.03 0.87 -23.83
C THR A 31 -7.69 -0.33 -22.94
N ALA A 32 -6.67 -0.17 -22.11
CA ALA A 32 -6.33 -1.08 -21.04
C ALA A 32 -6.75 -0.39 -19.74
N SER A 33 -7.87 -0.85 -19.17
CA SER A 33 -8.23 -0.58 -17.78
C SER A 33 -7.34 -1.44 -16.88
N ALA A 34 -6.51 -0.81 -16.07
CA ALA A 34 -5.80 -1.42 -14.94
C ALA A 34 -5.47 -0.28 -13.95
N HIS A 35 -5.93 -0.33 -12.70
CA HIS A 35 -5.65 -1.22 -11.55
C HIS A 35 -4.47 -0.71 -10.69
N VAL A 36 -4.78 0.16 -9.73
CA VAL A 36 -3.91 0.65 -8.63
C VAL A 36 -4.37 0.13 -7.26
N LYS A 37 -3.43 -0.49 -6.53
CA LYS A 37 -3.37 -0.68 -5.07
C LYS A 37 -4.71 -0.57 -4.28
N TRP A 38 -5.67 -1.50 -4.28
CA TRP A 38 -5.69 -2.95 -4.53
C TRP A 38 -7.15 -3.33 -4.91
N PHE A 39 -7.37 -3.99 -6.04
CA PHE A 39 -8.70 -4.13 -6.66
C PHE A 39 -9.54 -5.31 -6.16
N GLU A 40 -9.23 -5.83 -4.98
CA GLU A 40 -10.07 -6.82 -4.30
C GLU A 40 -10.78 -6.20 -3.11
N ALA A 41 -11.87 -6.82 -2.67
CA ALA A 41 -12.59 -6.36 -1.49
C ALA A 41 -11.67 -6.48 -0.26
N TYR A 42 -11.11 -5.35 0.20
CA TYR A 42 -10.44 -5.27 1.48
C TYR A 42 -11.38 -4.65 2.50
N GLU A 43 -11.35 -5.19 3.71
CA GLU A 43 -12.11 -4.68 4.83
C GLU A 43 -11.15 -4.06 5.83
N VAL A 44 -11.12 -2.72 5.89
CA VAL A 44 -10.22 -1.97 6.78
C VAL A 44 -10.52 -2.27 8.26
N ALA A 45 -11.79 -2.54 8.58
CA ALA A 45 -12.23 -2.96 9.90
C ALA A 45 -11.83 -4.40 10.27
N ALA A 46 -11.30 -5.19 9.33
CA ALA A 46 -10.93 -6.56 9.59
C ALA A 46 -9.84 -6.60 10.65
N LYS A 47 -9.94 -7.58 11.55
CA LYS A 47 -8.95 -7.73 12.61
C LYS A 47 -7.58 -8.07 12.00
N PRO A 48 -6.52 -7.33 12.37
CA PRO A 48 -5.18 -7.64 11.90
C PRO A 48 -4.79 -9.03 12.41
N THR A 49 -4.11 -9.79 11.55
CA THR A 49 -3.45 -11.00 12.00
C THR A 49 -2.40 -10.66 13.07
N SER A 50 -2.19 -11.56 14.03
CA SER A 50 -1.22 -11.35 15.09
C SER A 50 0.18 -11.16 14.52
N ILE A 51 0.91 -10.12 14.96
CA ILE A 51 2.31 -9.85 14.57
C ILE A 51 3.20 -11.09 14.76
N LEU A 52 2.90 -11.92 15.76
CA LEU A 52 3.64 -13.14 16.04
C LEU A 52 3.59 -14.14 14.88
N THR A 53 2.53 -14.14 14.06
CA THR A 53 2.44 -15.02 12.88
C THR A 53 3.48 -14.65 11.83
N THR A 54 3.72 -13.35 11.64
CA THR A 54 4.74 -12.82 10.72
C THR A 54 6.14 -13.03 11.28
N LEU A 55 6.35 -12.78 12.58
CA LEU A 55 7.65 -13.03 13.22
C LEU A 55 8.00 -14.52 13.31
N ALA A 56 7.01 -15.42 13.25
CA ALA A 56 7.25 -16.86 13.20
C ALA A 56 7.72 -17.35 11.81
N LEU A 57 7.59 -16.54 10.75
CA LEU A 57 7.99 -16.93 9.40
C LEU A 57 9.52 -16.89 9.24
N PRO A 58 10.19 -17.99 8.82
CA PRO A 58 11.63 -17.98 8.56
C PRO A 58 12.03 -16.95 7.48
N TYR A 59 11.20 -16.79 6.45
CA TYR A 59 11.43 -15.86 5.34
C TYR A 59 11.43 -14.39 5.76
N PHE A 60 10.70 -14.04 6.84
CA PHE A 60 10.78 -12.72 7.45
C PHE A 60 12.22 -12.42 7.90
N TRP A 61 12.81 -13.33 8.67
CA TRP A 61 14.16 -13.17 9.20
C TRP A 61 15.24 -13.27 8.13
N VAL A 62 15.07 -14.14 7.13
CA VAL A 62 15.99 -14.21 5.98
C VAL A 62 16.02 -12.88 5.23
N ALA A 63 14.86 -12.32 4.88
CA ALA A 63 14.79 -11.02 4.22
C ALA A 63 15.40 -9.91 5.09
N LEU A 64 15.11 -9.92 6.39
CA LEU A 64 15.62 -8.90 7.32
C LEU A 64 17.14 -8.97 7.44
N LEU A 65 17.71 -10.18 7.55
CA LEU A 65 19.15 -10.40 7.62
C LEU A 65 19.86 -9.98 6.32
N LEU A 66 19.26 -10.24 5.16
CA LEU A 66 19.81 -9.82 3.87
C LEU A 66 19.91 -8.28 3.79
N VAL A 67 18.84 -7.57 4.14
CA VAL A 67 18.87 -6.10 4.11
C VAL A 67 19.76 -5.53 5.21
N LEU A 68 19.80 -6.14 6.39
CA LEU A 68 20.69 -5.73 7.47
C LEU A 68 22.16 -5.88 7.08
N ALA A 69 22.53 -7.01 6.47
CA ALA A 69 23.86 -7.23 5.93
C ALA A 69 24.21 -6.18 4.86
N PHE A 70 23.26 -5.88 3.97
CA PHE A 70 23.42 -4.81 2.98
C PHE A 70 23.66 -3.44 3.63
N PHE A 71 22.90 -3.06 4.67
CA PHE A 71 23.11 -1.78 5.37
C PHE A 71 24.43 -1.72 6.12
N ILE A 72 24.82 -2.79 6.83
CA ILE A 72 26.11 -2.85 7.51
C ILE A 72 27.25 -2.72 6.48
N ALA A 73 27.21 -3.52 5.41
CA ALA A 73 28.21 -3.46 4.34
C ALA A 73 28.28 -2.06 3.71
N THR A 74 27.14 -1.44 3.44
CA THR A 74 27.06 -0.11 2.83
C THR A 74 27.60 0.98 3.77
N THR A 75 27.26 0.95 5.06
CA THR A 75 27.77 1.93 6.04
C THR A 75 29.27 1.77 6.31
N VAL A 76 29.80 0.53 6.24
CA VAL A 76 31.25 0.29 6.27
C VAL A 76 31.91 0.83 5.01
N LEU A 77 31.35 0.52 3.83
CA LEU A 77 31.85 0.99 2.54
C LEU A 77 31.90 2.53 2.49
N GLU A 78 30.87 3.22 2.99
CA GLU A 78 30.78 4.68 3.04
C GLU A 78 31.96 5.33 3.80
N GLN A 79 32.53 4.64 4.79
CA GLN A 79 33.68 5.12 5.56
C GLN A 79 35.02 4.94 4.82
N THR A 80 35.02 4.29 3.67
CA THR A 80 36.22 4.00 2.87
C THR A 80 36.36 4.95 1.67
N GLN A 81 37.53 4.95 1.02
CA GLN A 81 37.72 5.70 -0.22
C GLN A 81 36.78 5.24 -1.36
N PRO A 82 36.58 3.94 -1.62
CA PRO A 82 35.57 3.46 -2.56
C PRO A 82 34.17 4.02 -2.32
N GLY A 83 33.69 4.08 -1.07
CA GLY A 83 32.36 4.63 -0.76
C GLY A 83 32.25 6.12 -1.08
N ARG A 84 33.31 6.90 -0.79
CA ARG A 84 33.36 8.33 -1.17
C ARG A 84 33.36 8.52 -2.69
N LEU A 85 34.08 7.68 -3.43
CA LEU A 85 34.06 7.68 -4.89
C LEU A 85 32.68 7.30 -5.44
N ALA A 86 32.00 6.32 -4.83
CA ALA A 86 30.64 5.95 -5.20
C ALA A 86 29.67 7.13 -5.03
N LEU A 87 29.71 7.82 -3.89
CA LEU A 87 28.90 9.02 -3.66
C LEU A 87 29.19 10.13 -4.68
N GLN A 88 30.46 10.41 -4.98
CA GLN A 88 30.83 11.38 -6.01
C GLN A 88 30.36 10.98 -7.41
N GLY A 89 30.41 9.69 -7.73
CA GLY A 89 29.88 9.15 -8.98
C GLY A 89 28.38 9.35 -9.08
N MET A 90 27.64 9.05 -8.01
CA MET A 90 26.21 9.30 -7.93
C MET A 90 25.89 10.79 -8.01
N ASP A 91 26.64 11.67 -7.33
CA ASP A 91 26.50 13.13 -7.41
C ASP A 91 26.68 13.63 -8.86
N ARG A 92 27.64 13.06 -9.61
CA ARG A 92 27.84 13.36 -11.03
C ARG A 92 26.64 12.94 -11.88
N VAL A 93 26.15 11.71 -11.71
CA VAL A 93 25.01 11.16 -12.46
C VAL A 93 23.73 11.95 -12.19
N THR A 94 23.50 12.36 -10.94
CA THR A 94 22.28 13.06 -10.53
C THR A 94 22.41 14.58 -10.53
N SER A 95 23.54 15.15 -10.99
CA SER A 95 23.85 16.59 -10.89
C SER A 95 22.76 17.50 -11.48
N VAL A 96 22.22 17.15 -12.66
CA VAL A 96 21.15 17.89 -13.31
C VAL A 96 19.89 17.92 -12.45
N LEU A 97 19.53 16.76 -11.90
CA LEU A 97 18.36 16.64 -11.02
C LEU A 97 18.58 17.35 -9.69
N GLN A 98 19.80 17.30 -9.14
CA GLN A 98 20.15 17.97 -7.89
C GLN A 98 20.01 19.50 -8.02
N LEU A 99 20.45 20.09 -9.14
CA LEU A 99 20.33 21.52 -9.42
C LEU A 99 18.89 21.97 -9.71
N ARG A 100 18.05 21.07 -10.23
CA ARG A 100 16.65 21.36 -10.63
C ARG A 100 15.61 20.64 -9.79
N ALA A 101 15.98 20.16 -8.60
CA ALA A 101 15.13 19.29 -7.79
C ALA A 101 13.76 19.92 -7.49
N ASP A 102 13.73 21.22 -7.14
CA ASP A 102 12.47 21.93 -6.91
C ASP A 102 11.63 22.05 -8.19
N GLN A 103 12.24 22.43 -9.31
CA GLN A 103 11.51 22.57 -10.59
C GLN A 103 10.93 21.23 -11.05
N PHE A 104 11.71 20.16 -10.90
CA PHE A 104 11.29 18.81 -11.22
C PHE A 104 10.10 18.37 -10.36
N LEU A 105 10.24 18.43 -9.03
CA LEU A 105 9.21 17.94 -8.12
C LEU A 105 7.92 18.77 -8.19
N LEU A 106 8.04 20.11 -8.25
CA LEU A 106 6.88 20.98 -8.42
C LEU A 106 6.20 20.76 -9.78
N GLY A 107 6.96 20.52 -10.83
CA GLY A 107 6.42 20.18 -12.16
C GLY A 107 5.64 18.88 -12.15
N VAL A 108 6.19 17.82 -11.54
CA VAL A 108 5.49 16.54 -11.38
C VAL A 108 4.25 16.69 -10.49
N LEU A 109 4.34 17.44 -9.39
CA LEU A 109 3.22 17.63 -8.47
C LEU A 109 2.07 18.40 -9.14
N ALA A 110 2.37 19.44 -9.93
CA ALA A 110 1.36 20.15 -10.71
C ALA A 110 0.72 19.23 -11.77
N ALA A 111 1.53 18.46 -12.51
CA ALA A 111 1.05 17.50 -13.49
C ALA A 111 0.19 16.40 -12.85
N PHE A 112 0.53 15.96 -11.64
CA PHE A 112 -0.23 14.99 -10.86
C PHE A 112 -1.63 15.50 -10.54
N PHE A 113 -1.78 16.73 -10.02
CA PHE A 113 -3.10 17.31 -9.76
C PHE A 113 -3.93 17.55 -11.02
N VAL A 114 -3.29 17.94 -12.13
CA VAL A 114 -3.96 18.02 -13.45
C VAL A 114 -4.42 16.63 -13.91
N SER A 115 -3.62 15.59 -13.65
CA SER A 115 -3.97 14.21 -14.00
C SER A 115 -5.13 13.69 -13.15
N LEU A 116 -5.17 14.01 -11.84
CA LEU A 116 -6.31 13.66 -10.98
C LEU A 116 -7.60 14.33 -11.45
N PHE A 117 -7.54 15.60 -11.85
CA PHE A 117 -8.69 16.27 -12.45
C PHE A 117 -9.16 15.57 -13.73
N ALA A 118 -8.23 15.17 -14.60
CA ALA A 118 -8.54 14.48 -15.85
C ALA A 118 -9.12 13.08 -15.62
N VAL A 119 -8.72 12.39 -14.55
CA VAL A 119 -9.33 11.12 -14.13
C VAL A 119 -10.74 11.37 -13.58
N GLY A 120 -10.92 12.41 -12.78
CA GLY A 120 -12.20 12.80 -12.19
C GLY A 120 -12.69 11.82 -11.12
N GLY A 121 -13.62 12.29 -10.27
CA GLY A 121 -14.26 11.44 -9.26
C GLY A 121 -13.31 10.89 -8.19
N THR A 122 -12.15 11.51 -7.99
CA THR A 122 -11.13 11.08 -7.03
C THR A 122 -10.65 12.23 -6.16
N TYR A 123 -10.26 11.93 -4.92
CA TYR A 123 -9.56 12.82 -4.00
C TYR A 123 -8.07 12.87 -4.34
N LEU A 124 -7.19 12.77 -3.34
CA LEU A 124 -5.75 12.96 -3.49
C LEU A 124 -5.04 11.79 -4.16
N THR A 125 -5.73 10.67 -4.39
CA THR A 125 -5.23 9.51 -5.14
C THR A 125 -6.36 8.93 -5.99
N PRO A 126 -6.04 8.17 -7.07
CA PRO A 126 -7.05 7.49 -7.87
C PRO A 126 -7.92 6.51 -7.08
N ASP A 127 -7.46 6.05 -5.92
CA ASP A 127 -8.13 5.04 -5.09
C ASP A 127 -9.19 5.65 -4.17
N LEU A 128 -8.98 6.89 -3.71
CA LEU A 128 -9.94 7.61 -2.89
C LEU A 128 -10.99 8.26 -3.79
N LYS A 129 -12.13 7.60 -3.99
CA LYS A 129 -13.25 8.08 -4.81
C LYS A 129 -14.12 9.15 -4.14
N THR A 130 -14.74 10.01 -4.94
CA THR A 130 -15.72 11.03 -4.52
C THR A 130 -16.75 11.30 -5.61
N GLN A 131 -17.99 11.65 -5.21
CA GLN A 131 -19.01 12.14 -6.13
C GLN A 131 -18.98 13.66 -6.32
N SER A 132 -18.15 14.37 -5.54
CA SER A 132 -18.13 15.83 -5.57
C SER A 132 -17.24 16.37 -6.69
N GLU A 133 -17.84 17.00 -7.69
CA GLU A 133 -17.11 17.70 -8.75
C GLU A 133 -16.25 18.87 -8.23
N LEU A 134 -16.62 19.46 -7.08
CA LEU A 134 -15.85 20.54 -6.44
C LEU A 134 -14.43 20.09 -6.08
N VAL A 135 -14.24 18.81 -5.77
CA VAL A 135 -12.92 18.25 -5.45
C VAL A 135 -12.00 18.28 -6.67
N ALA A 136 -12.53 17.92 -7.85
CA ALA A 136 -11.77 17.98 -9.09
C ALA A 136 -11.35 19.43 -9.41
N TRP A 137 -12.28 20.38 -9.29
CA TRP A 137 -11.96 21.81 -9.48
C TRP A 137 -10.95 22.34 -8.46
N ALA A 138 -11.02 21.88 -7.20
CA ALA A 138 -10.04 22.23 -6.18
C ALA A 138 -8.63 21.72 -6.54
N GLN A 139 -8.50 20.53 -7.14
CA GLN A 139 -7.22 19.99 -7.61
C GLN A 139 -6.59 20.85 -8.71
N ILE A 140 -7.37 21.34 -9.67
CA ILE A 140 -6.89 22.31 -10.67
C ILE A 140 -6.48 23.63 -10.00
N GLY A 141 -7.25 24.09 -9.01
CA GLY A 141 -6.86 25.24 -8.19
C GLY A 141 -5.50 25.04 -7.53
N ILE A 142 -5.26 23.88 -6.92
CA ILE A 142 -3.95 23.52 -6.33
C ILE A 142 -2.85 23.52 -7.40
N ALA A 143 -3.09 22.89 -8.55
CA ALA A 143 -2.14 22.85 -9.66
C ALA A 143 -1.73 24.26 -10.12
N ALA A 144 -2.70 25.19 -10.22
CA ALA A 144 -2.46 26.57 -10.61
C ALA A 144 -1.65 27.38 -9.57
N LEU A 145 -1.74 27.02 -8.29
CA LEU A 145 -1.02 27.69 -7.20
C LEU A 145 0.44 27.23 -7.05
N ILE A 146 0.80 26.04 -7.54
CA ILE A 146 2.15 25.45 -7.38
C ILE A 146 3.28 26.26 -8.05
N PRO A 147 3.14 26.76 -9.30
CA PRO A 147 4.25 27.42 -10.01
C PRO A 147 4.79 28.66 -9.27
N MET A 148 3.90 29.42 -8.63
CA MET A 148 4.24 30.70 -8.01
C MET A 148 4.68 30.53 -6.55
N ARG A 149 5.93 30.91 -6.22
CA ARG A 149 6.51 30.72 -4.87
C ARG A 149 5.63 31.24 -3.73
N ARG A 150 5.00 32.40 -3.93
CA ARG A 150 4.14 33.05 -2.92
C ARG A 150 2.85 32.28 -2.62
N THR A 151 2.35 31.48 -3.55
CA THR A 151 1.08 30.76 -3.42
C THR A 151 1.25 29.30 -3.01
N ARG A 152 2.48 28.76 -3.00
CA ARG A 152 2.76 27.38 -2.54
C ARG A 152 2.25 27.08 -1.13
N PRO A 153 2.37 27.98 -0.14
CA PRO A 153 1.79 27.73 1.19
C PRO A 153 0.26 27.55 1.15
N ILE A 154 -0.43 28.27 0.26
CA ILE A 154 -1.88 28.14 0.08
C ILE A 154 -2.21 26.79 -0.55
N ALA A 155 -1.45 26.36 -1.56
CA ALA A 155 -1.57 25.04 -2.15
C ALA A 155 -1.36 23.93 -1.12
N ALA A 156 -0.35 24.06 -0.24
CA ALA A 156 -0.10 23.11 0.83
C ALA A 156 -1.28 22.99 1.81
N ILE A 157 -1.84 24.12 2.23
CA ILE A 157 -3.04 24.15 3.09
C ILE A 157 -4.22 23.51 2.36
N ALA A 158 -4.41 23.79 1.07
CA ALA A 158 -5.48 23.20 0.28
C ALA A 158 -5.36 21.67 0.16
N ILE A 159 -4.14 21.12 0.04
CA ILE A 159 -3.90 19.66 0.09
C ILE A 159 -4.35 19.09 1.44
N VAL A 160 -3.99 19.75 2.55
CA VAL A 160 -4.41 19.32 3.90
C VAL A 160 -5.93 19.42 4.07
N ILE A 161 -6.57 20.45 3.54
CA ILE A 161 -8.03 20.59 3.58
C ILE A 161 -8.71 19.49 2.77
N LEU A 162 -8.22 19.19 1.56
CA LEU A 162 -8.74 18.07 0.77
C LEU A 162 -8.59 16.74 1.52
N TRP A 163 -7.44 16.53 2.17
CA TRP A 163 -7.24 15.35 3.01
C TRP A 163 -8.24 15.31 4.18
N LEU A 164 -8.42 16.40 4.93
CA LEU A 164 -9.41 16.46 6.02
C LEU A 164 -10.84 16.23 5.50
N PHE A 165 -11.14 16.67 4.29
CA PHE A 165 -12.45 16.44 3.68
C PHE A 165 -12.67 14.96 3.34
N THR A 166 -11.61 14.20 3.02
CA THR A 166 -11.72 12.74 2.78
C THR A 166 -12.16 11.96 4.01
N LEU A 167 -11.91 12.46 5.24
CA LEU A 167 -12.39 11.85 6.50
C LEU A 167 -13.90 11.86 6.64
N ARG A 168 -14.63 12.49 5.72
CA ARG A 168 -16.09 12.36 5.65
C ARG A 168 -16.51 10.99 5.14
N ASP A 169 -15.76 10.45 4.20
CA ASP A 169 -16.15 9.29 3.40
C ASP A 169 -15.30 8.04 3.72
N TYR A 170 -14.08 8.23 4.20
CA TYR A 170 -13.10 7.17 4.47
C TYR A 170 -12.71 7.09 5.95
N ASP A 171 -12.44 5.87 6.42
CA ASP A 171 -11.95 5.65 7.78
C ASP A 171 -10.60 6.35 8.00
N LEU A 172 -10.39 6.90 9.20
CA LEU A 172 -9.12 7.53 9.54
C LEU A 172 -7.96 6.55 9.37
N PHE A 173 -8.18 5.28 9.72
CA PHE A 173 -7.17 4.22 9.60
C PHE A 173 -6.73 4.02 8.15
N HIS A 174 -7.71 3.91 7.23
CA HIS A 174 -7.48 3.80 5.78
C HIS A 174 -6.70 5.01 5.25
N LEU A 175 -7.01 6.21 5.73
CA LEU A 175 -6.33 7.42 5.26
C LEU A 175 -4.87 7.52 5.71
N PHE A 176 -4.39 6.74 6.68
CA PHE A 176 -2.98 6.78 7.08
C PHE A 176 -2.02 6.35 5.97
N ASP A 177 -2.46 5.45 5.08
CA ASP A 177 -1.66 4.98 3.94
C ASP A 177 -1.37 6.12 2.95
N TYR A 178 -2.29 7.08 2.88
CA TYR A 178 -2.21 8.25 2.00
C TYR A 178 -1.74 9.52 2.75
N LEU A 179 -1.83 9.53 4.08
CA LEU A 179 -1.54 10.67 4.94
C LEU A 179 -0.07 11.03 4.93
N ALA A 180 0.82 10.06 5.12
CA ALA A 180 2.23 10.35 5.36
C ALA A 180 2.91 10.96 4.12
N LEU A 181 2.58 10.45 2.92
CA LEU A 181 3.08 11.01 1.67
C LEU A 181 2.39 12.35 1.35
N GLY A 182 1.07 12.45 1.52
CA GLY A 182 0.32 13.68 1.28
C GLY A 182 0.77 14.84 2.18
N LEU A 183 0.95 14.59 3.48
CA LEU A 183 1.49 15.57 4.43
C LEU A 183 2.97 15.86 4.17
N GLY A 184 3.77 14.86 3.77
CA GLY A 184 5.15 15.07 3.36
C GLY A 184 5.27 16.04 2.18
N LEU A 185 4.42 15.86 1.16
CA LEU A 185 4.33 16.73 -0.01
C LEU A 185 3.78 18.11 0.35
N ALA A 186 2.75 18.20 1.19
CA ALA A 186 2.21 19.46 1.68
C ALA A 186 3.26 20.23 2.51
N GLY A 187 3.98 19.55 3.39
CA GLY A 187 5.07 20.11 4.18
C GLY A 187 6.22 20.60 3.31
N TYR A 188 6.63 19.80 2.31
CA TYR A 188 7.59 20.22 1.30
C TYR A 188 7.13 21.49 0.57
N LEU A 189 5.89 21.51 0.10
CA LEU A 189 5.32 22.62 -0.66
C LEU A 189 5.24 23.90 0.19
N LEU A 190 4.82 23.76 1.45
CA LEU A 190 4.78 24.85 2.44
C LEU A 190 6.17 25.47 2.63
N LEU A 191 7.19 24.65 2.92
CA LEU A 191 8.55 25.11 3.14
C LEU A 191 9.21 25.65 1.87
N SER A 192 8.90 25.09 0.70
CA SER A 192 9.37 25.58 -0.59
C SER A 192 8.82 26.98 -0.95
N GLY A 193 7.71 27.38 -0.32
CA GLY A 193 7.11 28.71 -0.46
C GLY A 193 7.69 29.77 0.48
N MET A 194 8.34 29.35 1.57
CA MET A 194 8.94 30.26 2.55
C MET A 194 10.19 30.95 1.97
N PRO A 195 10.60 32.12 2.52
CA PRO A 195 11.88 32.77 2.20
C PRO A 195 13.08 31.86 2.45
N ASP A 196 14.18 32.09 1.72
CA ASP A 196 15.40 31.32 1.86
C ASP A 196 15.95 31.39 3.30
N GLY A 197 16.45 30.26 3.79
CA GLY A 197 16.95 30.10 5.16
C GLY A 197 16.48 28.79 5.79
N LYS A 198 16.67 28.68 7.11
CA LYS A 198 16.53 27.43 7.89
C LYS A 198 15.28 26.59 7.58
N TRP A 199 14.13 27.22 7.38
CA TRP A 199 12.88 26.51 7.09
C TRP A 199 12.81 26.03 5.64
N HIS A 200 13.27 26.84 4.69
CA HIS A 200 13.34 26.48 3.28
C HIS A 200 14.29 25.30 3.06
N ASP A 201 15.46 25.30 3.71
CA ASP A 201 16.49 24.26 3.53
C ASP A 201 16.07 22.89 4.07
N ARG A 202 15.06 22.84 4.94
CA ARG A 202 14.51 21.58 5.48
C ARG A 202 13.47 20.90 4.59
N ARG A 203 13.05 21.52 3.49
CA ARG A 203 11.94 21.03 2.64
C ARG A 203 12.17 19.61 2.13
N PHE A 204 13.37 19.29 1.65
CA PHE A 204 13.71 17.94 1.19
C PHE A 204 13.81 16.94 2.34
N GLY A 205 14.24 17.40 3.52
CA GLY A 205 14.18 16.62 4.75
C GLY A 205 12.75 16.21 5.09
N VAL A 206 11.80 17.16 5.10
CA VAL A 206 10.38 16.89 5.37
C VAL A 206 9.77 15.95 4.34
N LEU A 207 10.05 16.16 3.04
CA LEU A 207 9.61 15.26 1.98
C LEU A 207 10.08 13.82 2.25
N ARG A 208 11.37 13.65 2.50
CA ARG A 208 11.99 12.35 2.74
C ARG A 208 11.39 11.63 3.94
N TRP A 209 11.10 12.37 5.00
CA TRP A 209 10.38 11.87 6.16
C TRP A 209 8.97 11.39 5.83
N GLY A 210 8.22 12.17 5.05
CA GLY A 210 6.89 11.76 4.59
C GLY A 210 6.91 10.45 3.80
N ILE A 211 7.86 10.28 2.87
CA ILE A 211 8.02 9.04 2.10
C ILE A 211 8.40 7.88 3.01
N ALA A 212 9.38 8.06 3.90
CA ALA A 212 9.85 7.02 4.80
C ALA A 212 8.72 6.52 5.71
N LEU A 213 7.95 7.45 6.29
CA LEU A 213 6.79 7.12 7.11
C LEU A 213 5.70 6.41 6.29
N ALA A 214 5.41 6.86 5.08
CA ALA A 214 4.41 6.23 4.22
C ALA A 214 4.77 4.78 3.87
N LEU A 215 6.02 4.52 3.48
CA LEU A 215 6.49 3.18 3.13
C LEU A 215 6.57 2.25 4.34
N THR A 216 7.11 2.74 5.46
CA THR A 216 7.17 1.94 6.69
C THR A 216 5.77 1.63 7.22
N TRP A 217 4.82 2.56 7.11
CA TRP A 217 3.42 2.32 7.48
C TRP A 217 2.75 1.30 6.56
N SER A 218 2.76 1.51 5.24
CA SER A 218 2.10 0.59 4.28
C SER A 218 2.70 -0.81 4.28
N SER A 219 3.98 -0.98 4.64
CA SER A 219 4.55 -2.31 4.80
C SER A 219 3.86 -3.17 5.88
N MET A 220 3.21 -2.55 6.87
CA MET A 220 2.47 -3.27 7.92
C MET A 220 1.28 -4.02 7.36
N GLU A 221 0.67 -3.53 6.28
CA GLU A 221 -0.43 -4.22 5.59
C GLU A 221 0.01 -5.61 5.12
N LYS A 222 1.24 -5.74 4.62
CA LYS A 222 1.80 -7.03 4.17
C LYS A 222 2.09 -7.98 5.33
N PHE A 223 2.30 -7.46 6.53
CA PHE A 223 2.53 -8.24 7.74
C PHE A 223 1.25 -8.65 8.45
N MET A 224 0.22 -7.79 8.44
CA MET A 224 -1.00 -7.98 9.22
C MET A 224 -2.18 -8.42 8.38
N TYR A 225 -2.16 -8.14 7.08
CA TYR A 225 -3.21 -8.45 6.12
C TYR A 225 -2.66 -9.08 4.83
N PRO A 226 -1.86 -10.17 4.90
CA PRO A 226 -1.32 -10.81 3.71
C PRO A 226 -2.41 -11.27 2.72
N GLN A 227 -3.62 -11.54 3.21
CA GLN A 227 -4.78 -11.90 2.39
C GLN A 227 -5.21 -10.82 1.40
N TRP A 228 -4.96 -9.53 1.66
CA TRP A 228 -5.30 -8.46 0.72
C TRP A 228 -4.50 -8.52 -0.59
N PHE A 229 -3.39 -9.27 -0.59
CA PHE A 229 -2.47 -9.38 -1.72
C PHE A 229 -2.63 -10.70 -2.48
N MET A 230 -3.24 -11.71 -1.86
CA MET A 230 -3.40 -13.05 -2.45
C MET A 230 -4.07 -13.02 -3.83
N PRO A 231 -5.19 -12.32 -4.03
CA PRO A 231 -5.90 -12.43 -5.30
C PRO A 231 -5.15 -11.75 -6.44
N LEU A 232 -4.40 -10.68 -6.14
CA LEU A 232 -3.49 -10.09 -7.12
C LEU A 232 -2.39 -11.07 -7.53
N LEU A 233 -1.85 -11.83 -6.58
CA LEU A 233 -0.81 -12.81 -6.87
C LEU A 233 -1.38 -14.03 -7.60
N GLU A 234 -2.66 -14.36 -7.39
CA GLU A 234 -3.38 -15.36 -8.18
C GLU A 234 -3.60 -14.90 -9.63
N GLU A 235 -3.97 -13.63 -9.84
CA GLU A 235 -4.11 -13.05 -11.18
C GLU A 235 -2.75 -12.92 -11.89
N LYS A 236 -1.70 -12.54 -11.15
CA LYS A 236 -0.37 -12.22 -11.68
C LYS A 236 0.73 -12.98 -10.93
N PRO A 237 0.79 -14.32 -11.05
CA PRO A 237 1.71 -15.16 -10.28
C PRO A 237 3.18 -14.91 -10.59
N PHE A 238 3.49 -14.37 -11.77
CA PHE A 238 4.86 -14.02 -12.16
C PHE A 238 5.49 -12.96 -11.25
N LEU A 239 4.69 -12.14 -10.56
CA LEU A 239 5.17 -11.14 -9.60
C LEU A 239 5.87 -11.77 -8.39
N ALA A 240 5.51 -13.01 -8.03
CA ALA A 240 6.09 -13.70 -6.88
C ALA A 240 7.43 -14.40 -7.18
N PHE A 241 7.91 -14.38 -8.44
CA PHE A 241 9.16 -15.03 -8.87
C PHE A 241 9.26 -16.53 -8.49
N GLY A 242 8.12 -17.22 -8.41
CA GLY A 242 8.04 -18.63 -8.00
C GLY A 242 8.17 -18.88 -6.49
N ILE A 243 8.28 -17.81 -5.68
CA ILE A 243 8.19 -17.89 -4.23
C ILE A 243 6.71 -18.05 -3.85
N PRO A 244 6.34 -18.92 -2.88
CA PRO A 244 4.96 -19.02 -2.46
C PRO A 244 4.43 -17.67 -1.91
N PHE A 245 3.16 -17.38 -2.14
CA PHE A 245 2.62 -16.01 -2.03
C PHE A 245 2.72 -15.41 -0.64
N ARG A 246 2.54 -16.21 0.42
CA ARG A 246 2.62 -15.75 1.80
C ARG A 246 4.04 -15.32 2.16
N GLU A 247 5.02 -16.12 1.76
CA GLU A 247 6.44 -15.90 1.95
C GLU A 247 6.89 -14.68 1.13
N TYR A 248 6.50 -14.61 -0.14
CA TYR A 248 6.76 -13.48 -1.02
C TYR A 248 6.23 -12.17 -0.42
N THR A 249 4.95 -12.14 0.00
CA THR A 249 4.30 -10.95 0.57
C THR A 249 5.04 -10.49 1.84
N THR A 250 5.45 -11.44 2.68
CA THR A 250 6.24 -11.15 3.88
C THR A 250 7.60 -10.55 3.53
N MET A 251 8.32 -11.15 2.59
CA MET A 251 9.62 -10.63 2.15
C MET A 251 9.50 -9.25 1.50
N ALA A 252 8.45 -9.02 0.71
CA ALA A 252 8.15 -7.72 0.11
C ALA A 252 7.85 -6.66 1.17
N GLY A 253 7.10 -7.00 2.22
CA GLY A 253 6.88 -6.13 3.38
C GLY A 253 8.17 -5.78 4.10
N VAL A 254 9.06 -6.76 4.32
CA VAL A 254 10.38 -6.49 4.92
C VAL A 254 11.21 -5.57 4.04
N ALA A 255 11.24 -5.80 2.73
CA ALA A 255 11.97 -4.94 1.79
C ALA A 255 11.42 -3.50 1.81
N GLU A 256 10.11 -3.31 1.71
CA GLU A 256 9.48 -1.99 1.75
C GLU A 256 9.75 -1.26 3.06
N PHE A 257 9.58 -1.94 4.20
CA PHE A 257 9.86 -1.37 5.52
C PHE A 257 11.31 -0.93 5.66
N THR A 258 12.23 -1.86 5.39
CA THR A 258 13.67 -1.64 5.62
C THR A 258 14.24 -0.60 4.66
N LEU A 259 13.84 -0.61 3.38
CA LEU A 259 14.27 0.41 2.42
C LEU A 259 13.66 1.78 2.75
N GLY A 260 12.40 1.83 3.22
CA GLY A 260 11.77 3.04 3.75
C GLY A 260 12.54 3.62 4.94
N PHE A 261 12.93 2.78 5.91
CA PHE A 261 13.85 3.17 7.00
C PHE A 261 15.21 3.64 6.46
N GLY A 262 15.75 2.94 5.45
CA GLY A 262 17.02 3.27 4.82
C GLY A 262 17.06 4.69 4.26
N LEU A 263 15.92 5.25 3.83
CA LEU A 263 15.81 6.65 3.41
C LEU A 263 16.21 7.63 4.53
N LEU A 264 16.10 7.26 5.81
CA LEU A 264 16.44 8.10 6.95
C LEU A 264 17.84 7.84 7.52
N TRP A 265 18.58 6.89 6.95
CA TRP A 265 19.90 6.50 7.45
C TRP A 265 21.03 7.32 6.80
N THR A 266 22.23 6.73 6.66
CA THR A 266 23.41 7.40 6.07
C THR A 266 23.21 7.72 4.58
N PRO A 267 23.94 8.69 4.01
CA PRO A 267 23.75 9.11 2.61
C PRO A 267 23.83 7.98 1.58
N LEU A 268 24.78 7.04 1.70
CA LEU A 268 24.90 5.97 0.72
C LEU A 268 23.75 4.96 0.85
N VAL A 269 23.38 4.57 2.07
CA VAL A 269 22.21 3.70 2.32
C VAL A 269 20.95 4.36 1.78
N ARG A 270 20.71 5.63 2.13
CA ARG A 270 19.58 6.43 1.68
C ARG A 270 19.41 6.41 0.16
N ARG A 271 20.48 6.71 -0.57
CA ARG A 271 20.43 6.82 -2.03
C ARG A 271 20.26 5.46 -2.70
N LEU A 272 20.94 4.41 -2.21
CA LEU A 272 20.74 3.06 -2.74
C LEU A 272 19.36 2.51 -2.42
N SER A 273 18.80 2.80 -1.24
CA SER A 273 17.41 2.46 -0.90
C SER A 273 16.42 3.18 -1.80
N ALA A 274 16.63 4.47 -2.07
CA ALA A 274 15.80 5.24 -3.00
C ALA A 274 15.86 4.67 -4.42
N LEU A 275 17.05 4.27 -4.89
CA LEU A 275 17.22 3.61 -6.19
C LEU A 275 16.49 2.27 -6.25
N ALA A 276 16.62 1.43 -5.21
CA ALA A 276 15.97 0.13 -5.13
C ALA A 276 14.45 0.27 -5.12
N LEU A 277 13.90 1.15 -4.27
CA LEU A 277 12.46 1.44 -4.21
C LEU A 277 11.96 2.00 -5.55
N PHE A 278 12.69 2.93 -6.16
CA PHE A 278 12.31 3.46 -7.47
C PHE A 278 12.26 2.36 -8.52
N ALA A 279 13.29 1.50 -8.59
CA ALA A 279 13.34 0.41 -9.56
C ALA A 279 12.18 -0.58 -9.36
N LEU A 280 11.91 -0.97 -8.11
CA LEU A 280 10.82 -1.90 -7.77
C LEU A 280 9.45 -1.30 -8.12
N MET A 281 9.18 -0.08 -7.68
CA MET A 281 7.90 0.58 -7.93
C MET A 281 7.70 0.92 -9.40
N PHE A 282 8.74 1.41 -10.09
CA PHE A 282 8.68 1.71 -11.52
C PHE A 282 8.46 0.45 -12.37
N ALA A 283 9.09 -0.67 -12.00
CA ALA A 283 8.85 -1.95 -12.66
C ALA A 283 7.40 -2.42 -12.46
N ALA A 284 6.80 -2.16 -11.30
CA ALA A 284 5.39 -2.48 -11.04
C ALA A 284 4.43 -1.65 -11.93
N VAL A 285 4.79 -0.44 -12.35
CA VAL A 285 3.88 0.35 -13.21
C VAL A 285 3.59 -0.32 -14.56
N TYR A 286 4.54 -1.09 -15.10
CA TYR A 286 4.38 -1.74 -16.41
C TYR A 286 3.16 -2.69 -16.49
N PRO A 287 2.97 -3.66 -15.57
CA PRO A 287 1.80 -4.53 -15.57
C PRO A 287 0.48 -3.87 -15.12
N PHE A 288 0.51 -2.68 -14.52
CA PHE A 288 -0.68 -2.02 -13.96
C PHE A 288 -1.14 -0.79 -14.74
N GLY A 289 -0.33 -0.25 -15.65
CA GLY A 289 -0.75 0.74 -16.63
C GLY A 289 -0.85 2.18 -16.12
N ARG A 290 -1.72 2.96 -16.78
CA ARG A 290 -1.71 4.44 -16.68
C ARG A 290 -2.18 4.97 -15.34
N VAL A 291 -3.22 4.36 -14.76
CA VAL A 291 -3.76 4.83 -13.48
C VAL A 291 -2.70 4.62 -12.38
N ASP A 292 -1.96 3.52 -12.45
CA ASP A 292 -0.87 3.20 -11.52
C ASP A 292 0.30 4.17 -11.64
N MET A 293 0.64 4.55 -12.88
CA MET A 293 1.62 5.61 -13.12
C MET A 293 1.19 6.93 -12.46
N ILE A 294 -0.10 7.30 -12.54
CA ILE A 294 -0.62 8.52 -11.91
C ILE A 294 -0.53 8.39 -10.39
N GLY A 295 -1.01 7.28 -9.81
CA GLY A 295 -0.96 7.03 -8.37
C GLY A 295 0.45 7.06 -7.79
N HIS A 296 1.43 6.51 -8.52
CA HIS A 296 2.82 6.44 -8.09
C HIS A 296 3.68 7.64 -8.54
N ALA A 297 3.18 8.55 -9.37
CA ALA A 297 3.98 9.64 -9.94
C ALA A 297 4.71 10.47 -8.88
N THR A 298 4.01 10.81 -7.79
CA THR A 298 4.57 11.68 -6.75
C THR A 298 5.62 10.97 -5.91
N ILE A 299 5.41 9.70 -5.53
CA ILE A 299 6.40 8.93 -4.79
C ILE A 299 7.62 8.59 -5.64
N LEU A 300 7.43 8.21 -6.92
CA LEU A 300 8.52 7.94 -7.86
C LEU A 300 9.40 9.18 -8.08
N ALA A 301 8.79 10.34 -8.30
CA ALA A 301 9.53 11.60 -8.44
C ALA A 301 10.25 11.97 -7.13
N SER A 302 9.61 11.75 -5.98
CA SER A 302 10.23 12.04 -4.69
C SER A 302 11.42 11.11 -4.40
N LEU A 303 11.34 9.83 -4.77
CA LEU A 303 12.46 8.88 -4.67
C LEU A 303 13.64 9.29 -5.57
N LEU A 304 13.38 9.80 -6.78
CA LEU A 304 14.43 10.37 -7.62
C LEU A 304 15.09 11.60 -6.99
N VAL A 305 14.32 12.46 -6.32
CA VAL A 305 14.87 13.60 -5.56
C VAL A 305 15.71 13.12 -4.38
N VAL A 306 15.27 12.09 -3.63
CA VAL A 306 16.08 11.50 -2.54
C VAL A 306 17.35 10.84 -3.09
N LEU A 307 17.28 10.20 -4.26
CA LEU A 307 18.43 9.66 -4.97
C LEU A 307 19.41 10.77 -5.41
N ALA A 308 18.92 11.95 -5.78
CA ALA A 308 19.79 13.09 -6.09
C ALA A 308 20.39 13.76 -4.84
N ASP A 309 19.75 13.58 -3.68
CA ASP A 309 20.18 14.04 -2.36
C ASP A 309 20.59 15.54 -2.33
N PRO A 310 19.70 16.47 -2.79
CA PRO A 310 19.96 17.90 -2.71
C PRO A 310 20.03 18.36 -1.25
N GLN A 311 20.89 19.35 -0.98
CA GLN A 311 21.07 19.91 0.38
C GLN A 311 21.38 18.85 1.45
N ARG A 312 22.29 17.92 1.13
CA ARG A 312 22.73 16.82 2.02
C ARG A 312 23.07 17.30 3.44
N GLU A 313 23.64 18.50 3.59
CA GLU A 313 24.10 19.04 4.89
C GLU A 313 22.95 19.52 5.80
N ASP A 314 21.80 19.89 5.23
CA ASP A 314 20.59 20.36 5.94
C ASP A 314 19.49 19.30 6.04
N ALA A 315 19.82 18.07 5.66
CA ALA A 315 18.97 16.92 5.86
C ALA A 315 18.65 16.81 7.35
N LEU A 316 17.37 16.70 7.72
CA LEU A 316 16.92 16.38 9.09
C LEU A 316 17.41 14.95 9.47
N GLU A 317 18.72 14.79 9.64
CA GLU A 317 19.40 13.53 9.90
C GLU A 317 19.19 13.13 11.35
N ILE A 318 18.66 11.92 11.58
CA ILE A 318 18.73 11.26 12.89
C ILE A 318 19.90 10.28 12.94
N ALA A 319 20.34 9.80 11.78
CA ALA A 319 21.35 8.76 11.71
C ALA A 319 22.63 9.19 12.44
N PRO A 320 23.22 8.30 13.26
CA PRO A 320 24.53 8.57 13.85
C PRO A 320 25.58 8.69 12.73
N LYS A 321 26.70 9.36 13.01
CA LYS A 321 27.78 9.54 12.04
C LYS A 321 28.91 8.52 12.23
N GLY A 322 29.60 8.18 11.14
CA GLY A 322 30.78 7.32 11.14
C GLY A 322 30.51 5.92 11.68
N LYS A 323 31.44 5.35 12.46
CA LYS A 323 31.35 3.98 12.99
C LYS A 323 30.09 3.72 13.82
N LEU A 324 29.59 4.75 14.51
CA LEU A 324 28.38 4.63 15.32
C LEU A 324 27.15 4.35 14.45
N ALA A 325 27.13 4.86 13.20
CA ALA A 325 26.08 4.55 12.23
C ALA A 325 25.99 3.06 11.95
N THR A 326 27.14 2.40 11.75
CA THR A 326 27.23 0.95 11.48
C THR A 326 26.79 0.13 12.69
N ILE A 327 27.23 0.50 13.89
CA ILE A 327 26.92 -0.24 15.12
C ILE A 327 25.43 -0.14 15.46
N LEU A 328 24.81 1.02 15.22
CA LEU A 328 23.42 1.27 15.61
C LEU A 328 22.38 0.88 14.55
N VAL A 329 22.76 0.47 13.32
CA VAL A 329 21.76 0.03 12.32
C VAL A 329 20.84 -1.06 12.85
N PRO A 330 21.34 -2.18 13.44
CA PRO A 330 20.46 -3.26 13.89
C PRO A 330 19.47 -2.78 14.97
N ALA A 331 19.97 -2.00 15.94
CA ALA A 331 19.15 -1.46 17.02
C ALA A 331 18.12 -0.45 16.49
N GLY A 332 18.54 0.46 15.60
CA GLY A 332 17.66 1.46 14.99
C GLY A 332 16.55 0.82 14.16
N LEU A 333 16.88 -0.22 13.38
CA LEU A 333 15.91 -0.95 12.57
C LEU A 333 14.92 -1.74 13.45
N ALA A 334 15.41 -2.40 14.51
CA ALA A 334 14.56 -3.12 15.45
C ALA A 334 13.61 -2.19 16.20
N VAL A 335 14.10 -1.02 16.66
CA VAL A 335 13.26 -0.01 17.32
C VAL A 335 12.23 0.55 16.35
N ALA A 336 12.63 0.92 15.13
CA ALA A 336 11.69 1.41 14.12
C ALA A 336 10.59 0.37 13.84
N LEU A 337 10.97 -0.89 13.64
CA LEU A 337 10.01 -1.96 13.36
C LEU A 337 9.04 -2.17 14.53
N ALA A 338 9.56 -2.25 15.76
CA ALA A 338 8.73 -2.43 16.94
C ALA A 338 7.76 -1.25 17.14
N VAL A 339 8.24 -0.01 16.98
CA VAL A 339 7.40 1.19 17.08
C VAL A 339 6.31 1.15 16.01
N THR A 340 6.64 0.94 14.74
CA THR A 340 5.65 0.93 13.66
C THR A 340 4.64 -0.19 13.81
N MET A 341 5.08 -1.42 14.15
CA MET A 341 4.17 -2.55 14.37
C MET A 341 3.21 -2.31 15.53
N VAL A 342 3.71 -1.82 16.67
CA VAL A 342 2.89 -1.51 17.85
C VAL A 342 1.97 -0.34 17.58
N SER A 343 2.44 0.72 16.90
CA SER A 343 1.62 1.86 16.52
C SER A 343 0.49 1.45 15.57
N TYR A 344 0.78 0.63 14.57
CA TYR A 344 -0.23 0.17 13.61
C TYR A 344 -1.31 -0.69 14.27
N ALA A 345 -0.91 -1.75 14.99
CA ALA A 345 -1.86 -2.61 15.70
C ALA A 345 -2.61 -1.87 16.82
N GLY A 346 -1.92 -1.02 17.57
CA GLY A 346 -2.49 -0.23 18.66
C GLY A 346 -3.50 0.79 18.14
N LEU A 347 -3.21 1.47 17.04
CA LEU A 347 -4.12 2.43 16.43
C LEU A 347 -5.35 1.75 15.85
N HIS A 348 -5.18 0.60 15.21
CA HIS A 348 -6.30 -0.24 14.75
C HIS A 348 -7.23 -0.61 15.93
N ASN A 349 -6.66 -1.15 17.02
CA ASN A 349 -7.43 -1.50 18.23
C ASN A 349 -8.16 -0.29 18.84
N VAL A 350 -7.50 0.87 18.89
CA VAL A 350 -8.13 2.10 19.42
C VAL A 350 -9.30 2.53 18.54
N ILE A 351 -9.14 2.53 17.22
CA ILE A 351 -10.16 3.00 16.27
C ILE A 351 -11.34 2.04 16.16
N TYR A 352 -11.09 0.73 16.04
CA TYR A 352 -12.12 -0.25 15.73
C TYR A 352 -12.70 -0.96 16.95
N ASP A 353 -11.87 -1.30 17.96
CA ASP A 353 -12.33 -2.06 19.13
C ASP A 353 -12.71 -1.15 20.32
N ARG A 354 -11.98 -0.05 20.55
CA ARG A 354 -12.17 0.79 21.75
C ARG A 354 -13.02 2.04 21.54
N ALA A 355 -12.94 2.68 20.36
CA ALA A 355 -13.68 3.91 20.11
C ALA A 355 -15.20 3.64 20.09
N THR A 356 -15.94 4.44 20.84
CA THR A 356 -17.41 4.34 20.95
C THR A 356 -18.08 5.70 20.77
N GLY A 357 -19.40 5.70 20.56
CA GLY A 357 -20.21 6.92 20.43
C GLY A 357 -19.75 7.86 19.31
N VAL A 358 -19.72 9.16 19.60
CA VAL A 358 -19.37 10.23 18.64
C VAL A 358 -17.95 10.07 18.11
N LEU A 359 -17.00 9.67 18.96
CA LEU A 359 -15.62 9.47 18.53
C LEU A 359 -15.53 8.38 17.45
N ALA A 360 -16.24 7.27 17.65
CA ALA A 360 -16.35 6.25 16.61
C ALA A 360 -17.03 6.77 15.33
N ASN A 361 -18.00 7.69 15.43
CA ASN A 361 -18.62 8.29 14.24
C ASN A 361 -17.62 9.06 13.39
N LEU A 362 -16.67 9.74 14.03
CA LEU A 362 -15.66 10.56 13.36
C LEU A 362 -14.52 9.73 12.78
N LEU A 363 -14.18 8.60 13.41
CA LEU A 363 -13.01 7.80 13.04
C LEU A 363 -13.30 6.72 11.98
N ARG A 364 -14.55 6.23 11.89
CA ARG A 364 -14.91 5.12 11.00
C ARG A 364 -16.16 5.36 10.12
N PRO A 365 -16.23 6.46 9.34
CA PRO A 365 -17.37 6.74 8.46
C PRO A 365 -17.60 5.69 7.35
N GLU A 366 -16.55 5.09 6.79
CA GLU A 366 -16.64 4.12 5.69
C GLU A 366 -17.20 2.79 6.20
N SER A 367 -16.69 2.32 7.33
CA SER A 367 -17.17 1.08 7.96
C SER A 367 -18.62 1.15 8.44
N ARG A 368 -19.22 2.35 8.47
CA ARG A 368 -20.62 2.58 8.89
C ARG A 368 -21.61 2.51 7.74
N THR A 369 -21.28 3.16 6.63
CA THR A 369 -22.16 3.28 5.45
C THR A 369 -22.37 1.94 4.74
N THR A 370 -21.39 1.05 4.83
CA THR A 370 -21.43 -0.33 4.32
C THR A 370 -22.35 -1.22 5.16
N ALA A 371 -22.32 -1.07 6.50
CA ALA A 371 -23.20 -1.79 7.42
C ALA A 371 -24.69 -1.44 7.25
N SER A 372 -25.04 -0.25 6.74
CA SER A 372 -26.42 0.21 6.62
C SER A 372 -27.07 0.03 5.24
N SER A 373 -26.32 -0.31 4.18
CA SER A 373 -26.86 -0.20 2.81
C SER A 373 -26.93 -1.49 1.99
N THR A 374 -26.08 -2.50 2.16
CA THR A 374 -26.09 -3.65 1.21
C THR A 374 -25.59 -5.01 1.70
N GLY A 375 -25.08 -5.18 2.92
CA GLY A 375 -24.44 -6.46 3.29
C GLY A 375 -23.23 -6.80 2.40
N ALA A 376 -22.69 -5.81 1.69
CA ALA A 376 -21.53 -5.95 0.82
C ALA A 376 -20.27 -5.44 1.52
N ALA A 377 -19.14 -6.06 1.22
CA ALA A 377 -17.82 -5.72 1.77
C ALA A 377 -17.42 -4.26 1.49
N PRO A 378 -16.51 -3.68 2.29
CA PRO A 378 -16.06 -2.30 2.11
C PRO A 378 -15.50 -2.02 0.71
N GLY A 379 -15.79 -0.84 0.17
CA GLY A 379 -15.49 -0.44 -1.21
C GLY A 379 -16.60 -0.72 -2.24
N ALA A 380 -17.66 -1.46 -1.89
CA ALA A 380 -18.76 -1.78 -2.82
C ALA A 380 -19.57 -0.56 -3.28
N PHE A 381 -19.74 0.46 -2.43
CA PHE A 381 -20.47 1.69 -2.76
C PHE A 381 -19.89 2.42 -3.99
N TRP A 382 -18.57 2.44 -4.13
CA TRP A 382 -17.90 3.12 -5.24
C TRP A 382 -17.88 2.32 -6.55
N ARG A 383 -18.10 0.99 -6.48
CA ARG A 383 -18.18 0.12 -7.66
C ARG A 383 -19.51 0.24 -8.41
N GLY A 384 -20.60 0.62 -7.72
CA GLY A 384 -21.94 0.72 -8.33
C GLY A 384 -22.13 1.86 -9.34
N ASN A 385 -21.23 2.85 -9.36
CA ASN A 385 -21.36 4.06 -10.18
C ASN A 385 -20.38 4.12 -11.37
N GLU A 386 -19.65 3.05 -11.67
CA GLU A 386 -18.81 2.99 -12.86
C GLU A 386 -19.70 2.84 -14.12
N HIS A 387 -19.72 3.84 -14.99
CA HIS A 387 -20.36 3.77 -16.31
C HIS A 387 -19.66 2.71 -17.17
N TYR A 388 -20.07 1.47 -17.01
CA TYR A 388 -19.68 0.33 -17.81
C TYR A 388 -20.57 0.26 -19.07
N HIS A 389 -20.04 0.67 -20.23
CA HIS A 389 -20.59 0.28 -21.52
C HIS A 389 -19.94 -1.03 -21.97
N GLY A 390 -20.25 -2.10 -21.25
CA GLY A 390 -20.06 -3.48 -21.68
C GLY A 390 -21.40 -4.18 -21.50
N ASP A 391 -21.74 -5.06 -22.44
CA ASP A 391 -23.02 -5.73 -22.54
C ASP A 391 -23.56 -6.19 -21.17
N ALA A 392 -24.80 -5.80 -20.90
CA ALA A 392 -25.47 -5.98 -19.63
C ALA A 392 -25.92 -7.44 -19.44
N THR A 393 -24.96 -8.35 -19.22
CA THR A 393 -25.21 -9.65 -18.60
C THR A 393 -23.99 -10.08 -17.78
N GLY A 394 -24.05 -9.88 -16.46
CA GLY A 394 -23.17 -10.52 -15.48
C GLY A 394 -21.87 -9.79 -15.16
N ASN A 395 -21.89 -8.90 -14.16
CA ASN A 395 -20.78 -8.68 -13.23
C ASN A 395 -21.19 -7.70 -12.13
N SER A 396 -22.05 -8.19 -11.23
CA SER A 396 -21.81 -7.94 -9.80
C SER A 396 -20.91 -9.09 -9.36
N ALA A 397 -19.87 -8.87 -8.56
CA ALA A 397 -19.06 -9.97 -8.01
C ALA A 397 -19.43 -10.24 -6.54
N PRO A 398 -20.52 -11.00 -6.26
CA PRO A 398 -20.82 -11.57 -4.95
C PRO A 398 -19.83 -12.69 -4.52
N GLY A 399 -18.87 -13.06 -5.37
CA GLY A 399 -18.01 -14.24 -5.18
C GLY A 399 -16.79 -14.09 -4.27
N ALA A 400 -16.25 -12.88 -4.02
CA ALA A 400 -14.99 -12.74 -3.26
C ALA A 400 -15.15 -13.07 -1.76
N GLY A 401 -16.26 -12.62 -1.14
CA GLY A 401 -16.61 -13.00 0.23
C GLY A 401 -17.00 -14.48 0.35
N ALA A 402 -17.71 -15.00 -0.65
CA ALA A 402 -18.07 -16.41 -0.72
C ALA A 402 -16.82 -17.31 -0.85
N ALA A 403 -15.86 -16.93 -1.70
CA ALA A 403 -14.60 -17.65 -1.87
C ALA A 403 -13.77 -17.64 -0.58
N ALA A 404 -13.64 -16.49 0.09
CA ALA A 404 -12.96 -16.39 1.37
C ALA A 404 -13.62 -17.25 2.46
N ALA A 405 -14.95 -17.24 2.55
CA ALA A 405 -15.71 -18.08 3.47
C ALA A 405 -15.54 -19.59 3.16
N MET A 406 -15.52 -19.96 1.88
CA MET A 406 -15.24 -21.34 1.46
C MET A 406 -13.82 -21.77 1.84
N ILE A 407 -12.82 -20.90 1.65
CA ILE A 407 -11.43 -21.14 2.07
C ILE A 407 -11.34 -21.29 3.59
N GLU A 408 -12.09 -20.51 4.37
CA GLU A 408 -12.15 -20.64 5.82
C GLU A 408 -12.70 -22.00 6.25
N GLN A 409 -13.76 -22.51 5.60
CA GLN A 409 -14.28 -23.86 5.87
C GLN A 409 -13.23 -24.95 5.58
N MET A 410 -12.47 -24.79 4.50
CA MET A 410 -11.38 -25.72 4.17
C MET A 410 -10.24 -25.67 5.20
N ASN A 411 -9.88 -24.49 5.69
CA ASN A 411 -8.88 -24.33 6.75
C ASN A 411 -9.35 -24.93 8.09
N ASN A 412 -10.61 -24.74 8.46
CA ASN A 412 -11.21 -25.33 9.65
C ASN A 412 -11.22 -26.87 9.54
N MET A 413 -11.53 -27.41 8.37
CA MET A 413 -11.43 -28.85 8.09
C MET A 413 -10.01 -29.37 8.23
N HIS A 414 -9.01 -28.67 7.68
CA HIS A 414 -7.61 -29.03 7.83
C HIS A 414 -7.15 -29.01 9.28
N ALA A 415 -7.56 -28.02 10.07
CA ALA A 415 -7.25 -27.96 11.49
C ALA A 415 -7.89 -29.13 12.26
N ASN A 416 -9.18 -29.42 12.00
CA ASN A 416 -9.91 -30.50 12.64
C ASN A 416 -9.31 -31.87 12.28
N THR A 417 -9.00 -32.12 11.01
CA THR A 417 -8.40 -33.38 10.55
C THR A 417 -6.97 -33.57 11.05
N SER A 418 -6.17 -32.49 11.13
CA SER A 418 -4.80 -32.54 11.67
C SER A 418 -4.77 -32.82 13.19
N SER A 419 -5.88 -32.57 13.89
CA SER A 419 -6.01 -32.83 15.33
C SER A 419 -6.49 -34.26 15.66
N VAL A 420 -6.87 -35.05 14.65
CA VAL A 420 -7.31 -36.44 14.84
C VAL A 420 -6.13 -37.31 15.28
N SER A 421 -6.22 -37.85 16.49
CA SER A 421 -5.25 -38.83 16.99
C SER A 421 -5.54 -40.21 16.40
N VAL A 422 -4.55 -40.84 15.77
CA VAL A 422 -4.66 -42.20 15.24
C VAL A 422 -4.92 -43.17 16.39
N THR A 423 -6.09 -43.81 16.39
CA THR A 423 -6.52 -44.72 17.45
C THR A 423 -6.16 -46.18 17.18
N GLY A 424 -5.76 -46.49 15.94
CA GLY A 424 -5.43 -47.84 15.49
C GLY A 424 -6.65 -48.66 15.06
N ASP A 425 -7.87 -48.16 15.32
CA ASP A 425 -9.09 -48.65 14.65
C ASP A 425 -9.29 -47.85 13.36
N VAL A 426 -8.93 -48.47 12.24
CA VAL A 426 -9.06 -47.89 10.90
C VAL A 426 -10.48 -47.39 10.61
N THR A 427 -11.51 -48.04 11.16
CA THR A 427 -12.90 -47.58 10.97
C THR A 427 -13.15 -46.28 11.72
N ARG A 428 -12.68 -46.19 12.96
CA ARG A 428 -12.84 -45.00 13.80
C ARG A 428 -12.03 -43.83 13.25
N ASP A 429 -10.80 -44.10 12.81
CA ASP A 429 -9.90 -43.10 12.23
C ASP A 429 -10.46 -42.59 10.89
N PHE A 430 -11.01 -43.48 10.04
CA PHE A 430 -11.68 -43.10 8.79
C PHE A 430 -12.88 -42.17 9.06
N ILE A 431 -13.75 -42.53 10.01
CA ILE A 431 -14.93 -41.71 10.33
C ILE A 431 -14.52 -40.36 10.95
N ALA A 432 -13.51 -40.35 11.83
CA ALA A 432 -12.99 -39.12 12.44
C ALA A 432 -12.39 -38.14 11.42
N LEU A 433 -11.88 -38.62 10.29
CA LEU A 433 -11.39 -37.80 9.19
C LEU A 433 -12.51 -37.42 8.20
N MET A 434 -13.43 -38.34 7.90
CA MET A 434 -14.44 -38.14 6.86
C MET A 434 -15.60 -37.26 7.30
N VAL A 435 -16.01 -37.30 8.58
CA VAL A 435 -17.08 -36.41 9.08
C VAL A 435 -16.72 -34.93 8.93
N PRO A 436 -15.55 -34.44 9.40
CA PRO A 436 -15.15 -33.05 9.18
C PRO A 436 -14.98 -32.68 7.70
N HIS A 437 -14.50 -33.62 6.87
CA HIS A 437 -14.35 -33.41 5.43
C HIS A 437 -15.70 -33.19 4.74
N HIS A 438 -16.69 -34.03 5.06
CA HIS A 438 -18.03 -33.91 4.48
C HIS A 438 -18.75 -32.66 5.00
N GLN A 439 -18.56 -32.30 6.27
CA GLN A 439 -19.14 -31.09 6.85
C GLN A 439 -18.65 -29.83 6.14
N ALA A 440 -17.36 -29.74 5.82
CA ALA A 440 -16.81 -28.62 5.06
C ALA A 440 -17.39 -28.53 3.64
N ALA A 441 -17.63 -29.66 2.97
CA ALA A 441 -18.29 -29.69 1.67
C ALA A 441 -19.74 -29.19 1.73
N VAL A 442 -20.49 -29.56 2.78
CA VAL A 442 -21.85 -29.06 3.03
C VAL A 442 -21.86 -27.56 3.26
N ASP A 443 -20.93 -27.05 4.09
CA ASP A 443 -20.90 -25.62 4.43
C ASP A 443 -20.47 -24.76 3.23
N MET A 444 -19.52 -25.23 2.41
CA MET A 444 -19.18 -24.56 1.14
C MET A 444 -20.35 -24.56 0.14
N ALA A 445 -21.08 -25.67 0.03
CA ALA A 445 -22.25 -25.75 -0.84
C ALA A 445 -23.38 -24.79 -0.39
N ARG A 446 -23.56 -24.59 0.93
CA ARG A 446 -24.50 -23.59 1.46
C ARG A 446 -24.07 -22.17 1.12
N ILE A 447 -22.80 -21.84 1.30
CA ILE A 447 -22.23 -20.53 0.91
C ILE A 447 -22.47 -20.28 -0.59
N TYR A 448 -22.31 -21.31 -1.43
CA TYR A 448 -22.61 -21.21 -2.86
C TYR A 448 -24.11 -20.95 -3.14
N LEU A 449 -25.02 -21.59 -2.40
CA LEU A 449 -26.46 -21.36 -2.58
C LEU A 449 -26.92 -19.96 -2.13
N GLU A 450 -26.18 -19.32 -1.24
CA GLU A 450 -26.45 -17.94 -0.80
C GLU A 450 -25.96 -16.89 -1.80
N THR A 451 -24.93 -17.20 -2.58
CA THR A 451 -24.16 -16.19 -3.36
C THR A 451 -24.00 -16.50 -4.85
N GLY A 452 -24.28 -17.73 -5.28
CA GLY A 452 -24.04 -18.22 -6.64
C GLY A 452 -25.31 -18.31 -7.50
N ASP A 453 -25.13 -17.99 -8.79
CA ASP A 453 -26.24 -17.69 -9.69
C ASP A 453 -26.44 -18.76 -10.78
N ASP A 454 -25.44 -19.63 -11.06
CA ASP A 454 -25.53 -20.64 -12.13
C ASP A 454 -26.50 -21.76 -11.71
N PRO A 455 -27.63 -21.95 -12.43
CA PRO A 455 -28.65 -22.93 -12.05
C PRO A 455 -28.13 -24.37 -11.97
N ARG A 456 -27.16 -24.75 -12.81
CA ARG A 456 -26.57 -26.11 -12.80
C ARG A 456 -25.72 -26.31 -11.56
N MET A 457 -24.98 -25.29 -11.17
CA MET A 457 -24.14 -25.33 -9.98
C MET A 457 -24.96 -25.26 -8.69
N ARG A 458 -26.09 -24.55 -8.69
CA ARG A 458 -27.04 -24.57 -7.56
C ARG A 458 -27.67 -25.95 -7.37
N LEU A 459 -28.10 -26.60 -8.45
CA LEU A 459 -28.57 -27.99 -8.41
C LEU A 459 -27.48 -28.94 -7.89
N LEU A 460 -26.22 -28.74 -8.31
CA LEU A 460 -25.10 -29.50 -7.80
C LEU A 460 -24.87 -29.25 -6.30
N ALA A 461 -24.94 -28.00 -5.85
CA ALA A 461 -24.77 -27.64 -4.44
C ALA A 461 -25.89 -28.23 -3.56
N GLU A 462 -27.15 -28.19 -4.00
CA GLU A 462 -28.28 -28.86 -3.33
C GLU A 462 -28.06 -30.38 -3.25
N HIS A 463 -27.55 -30.99 -4.32
CA HIS A 463 -27.22 -32.42 -4.34
C HIS A 463 -26.08 -32.75 -3.36
N ILE A 464 -25.01 -31.95 -3.34
CA ILE A 464 -23.89 -32.09 -2.38
C ILE A 464 -24.40 -32.02 -0.95
N ILE A 465 -25.25 -31.03 -0.62
CA ILE A 465 -25.83 -30.90 0.72
C ILE A 465 -26.65 -32.16 1.07
N SER A 466 -27.50 -32.63 0.15
CA SER A 466 -28.36 -33.79 0.41
C SER A 466 -27.56 -35.06 0.66
N GLU A 467 -26.59 -35.38 -0.20
CA GLU A 467 -25.85 -36.64 -0.12
C GLU A 467 -24.84 -36.62 1.02
N GLN A 468 -24.04 -35.56 1.16
CA GLN A 468 -23.01 -35.48 2.19
C GLN A 468 -23.61 -35.42 3.60
N ALA A 469 -24.78 -34.77 3.78
CA ALA A 469 -25.47 -34.77 5.08
C ALA A 469 -25.99 -36.17 5.46
N LYS A 470 -26.50 -36.96 4.49
CA LYS A 470 -26.89 -38.35 4.73
C LYS A 470 -25.68 -39.21 5.08
N GLU A 471 -24.56 -39.04 4.39
CA GLU A 471 -23.32 -39.77 4.66
C GLU A 471 -22.77 -39.46 6.06
N ILE A 472 -22.85 -38.20 6.52
CA ILE A 472 -22.52 -37.81 7.90
C ILE A 472 -23.40 -38.55 8.91
N GLU A 473 -24.72 -38.59 8.70
CA GLU A 473 -25.66 -39.28 9.59
C GLU A 473 -25.40 -40.80 9.63
N GLN A 474 -25.11 -41.41 8.47
CA GLN A 474 -24.74 -42.82 8.36
C GLN A 474 -23.46 -43.10 9.14
N MET A 475 -22.42 -42.27 8.99
CA MET A 475 -21.16 -42.42 9.73
C MET A 475 -21.35 -42.29 11.25
N HIS A 476 -22.16 -41.32 11.72
CA HIS A 476 -22.48 -41.20 13.15
C HIS A 476 -23.26 -42.41 13.68
N THR A 477 -24.17 -42.96 12.88
CA THR A 477 -24.93 -44.17 13.23
C THR A 477 -24.02 -45.39 13.31
N LEU A 478 -23.05 -45.53 12.41
CA LEU A 478 -22.07 -46.63 12.42
C LEU A 478 -21.13 -46.58 13.63
N VAL A 479 -20.71 -45.39 14.06
CA VAL A 479 -19.93 -45.20 15.30
C VAL A 479 -20.78 -45.52 16.54
N SER A 480 -22.04 -45.09 16.55
CA SER A 480 -22.95 -45.30 17.68
C SER A 480 -23.45 -46.75 17.78
N GLY A 481 -23.58 -47.44 16.65
CA GLY A 481 -24.01 -48.84 16.54
C GLY A 481 -22.96 -49.83 17.03
N LYS A 482 -21.66 -49.57 16.78
CA LYS A 482 -20.56 -50.41 17.30
C LYS A 482 -20.47 -50.39 18.83
N ASN A 483 -20.85 -49.29 19.49
CA ASN A 483 -20.90 -49.20 20.95
C ASN A 483 -22.01 -50.04 21.60
N LYS A 484 -22.99 -50.54 20.83
CA LYS A 484 -24.04 -51.45 21.34
C LYS A 484 -23.74 -52.94 21.09
N THR A 485 -22.83 -53.29 20.19
CA THR A 485 -22.57 -54.68 19.82
C THR A 485 -21.35 -55.30 20.52
N GLN A 486 -20.58 -54.52 21.29
CA GLN A 486 -19.45 -55.01 22.10
C GLN A 486 -19.73 -55.11 23.61
N THR A 487 -21.02 -55.19 23.98
CA THR A 487 -21.46 -55.40 25.37
C THR A 487 -22.33 -56.65 25.49
N HIS A 488 -21.89 -57.78 24.93
CA HIS A 488 -22.39 -59.10 25.33
C HIS A 488 -21.27 -60.13 25.24
N HIS A 489 -20.85 -60.58 26.44
CA HIS A 489 -20.16 -61.81 26.84
C HIS A 489 -19.19 -62.52 25.90
#